data_AF-A0A3E2NBB7-F1
#
_entry.id   AF-A0A3E2NBB7-F1
#
_cell.length_a   1.000
_cell.length_b   1.000
_cell.length_c   1.000
_cell.angle_alpha   90.00
_cell.angle_beta   90.00
_cell.angle_gamma   90.00
#
_symmetry.space_group_name_H-M   'P 1'
#
loop_
_entity.id
_entity.type
_entity.pdbx_description
1 polymer ?
#
loop_
_entity_poly.entity_id
_entity_poly.type
_entity_poly.pdbx_seq_one_letter_code
_entity_poly.pdbx_strand_id
1 'polypeptide(L)' 'MQSLKDYINERHSQLSSDEILHVLDDRNYPEVDHFEKVNGVYKMWNEDGEYFEFMKREWS' A
#
# COMPACT_ATOMS: atom_id res chain seq x y z
N MET A 1 -0.77 15.75 5.38
CA MET A 1 -1.06 14.40 4.84
C MET A 1 0.16 13.54 5.12
N GLN A 2 -0.03 12.36 5.70
CA GLN A 2 1.07 11.39 5.85
C GLN A 2 1.33 10.76 4.47
N SER A 3 2.59 10.53 4.10
CA SER A 3 2.90 9.86 2.83
C SER A 3 2.46 8.39 2.88
N LEU A 4 2.08 7.82 1.73
CA LEU A 4 1.75 6.40 1.64
C LEU A 4 2.90 5.52 2.15
N LYS A 5 4.14 5.91 1.82
CA LYS A 5 5.35 5.23 2.25
C LYS A 5 5.51 5.23 3.78
N ASP A 6 5.33 6.38 4.43
CA ASP A 6 5.39 6.48 5.89
C ASP A 6 4.26 5.66 6.54
N TYR A 7 3.05 5.73 5.98
CA TYR A 7 1.90 4.96 6.45
C TYR A 7 2.16 3.44 6.42
N ILE A 8 2.74 2.92 5.34
CA ILE A 8 3.10 1.51 5.19
C ILE A 8 4.27 1.13 6.13
N ASN A 9 5.27 2.01 6.26
CA ASN A 9 6.45 1.78 7.10
C ASN A 9 6.09 1.69 8.59
N GLU A 10 5.23 2.58 9.08
CA GLU A 10 4.72 2.54 10.46
C GLU A 10 3.96 1.25 10.78
N ARG A 11 3.46 0.56 9.76
CA ARG A 11 2.75 -0.72 9.86
C ARG A 11 3.63 -1.92 9.52
N HIS A 12 4.95 -1.72 9.46
CA HIS A 12 5.93 -2.76 9.17
C HIS A 12 5.61 -3.54 7.88
N SER A 13 5.13 -2.84 6.85
CA SER A 13 4.73 -3.45 5.56
C SER A 13 3.64 -4.52 5.68
N GLN A 14 2.83 -4.49 6.75
CA GLN A 14 1.75 -5.44 6.99
C GLN A 14 0.44 -4.71 7.30
N LEU A 15 -0.49 -4.75 6.35
CA LEU A 15 -1.76 -4.04 6.40
C LEU A 15 -2.92 -5.01 6.66
N SER A 16 -3.84 -4.63 7.54
CA SER A 16 -5.15 -5.27 7.67
C SER A 16 -6.00 -5.06 6.41
N SER A 17 -7.08 -5.81 6.24
CA SER A 17 -7.98 -5.66 5.08
C SER A 17 -8.49 -4.23 4.90
N ASP A 18 -8.83 -3.54 5.98
CA ASP A 18 -9.34 -2.17 5.93
C ASP A 18 -8.25 -1.17 5.55
N GLU A 19 -7.03 -1.37 6.05
CA GLU A 19 -5.86 -0.57 5.68
C GLU A 19 -5.49 -0.78 4.21
N ILE A 20 -5.64 -1.99 3.68
CA ILE A 20 -5.47 -2.28 2.24
C ILE A 20 -6.50 -1.51 1.41
N LEU A 21 -7.78 -1.56 1.79
CA LEU A 21 -8.82 -0.80 1.11
C LEU A 21 -8.55 0.70 1.17
N HIS A 22 -8.03 1.19 2.29
CA HIS A 22 -7.65 2.59 2.47
C HIS A 22 -6.52 3.02 1.51
N VAL A 23 -5.45 2.21 1.38
CA VAL A 23 -4.30 2.55 0.53
C VAL A 23 -4.56 2.34 -0.97
N LEU A 24 -5.50 1.46 -1.34
CA LEU A 24 -5.89 1.24 -2.74
C LEU A 24 -6.96 2.21 -3.25
N ASP A 25 -7.51 3.07 -2.38
CA ASP A 25 -8.50 4.07 -2.75
C ASP A 25 -7.79 5.32 -3.29
N ASP A 26 -8.00 5.60 -4.57
CA ASP A 26 -7.45 6.73 -5.32
C ASP A 26 -7.79 8.10 -4.69
N ARG A 27 -8.86 8.17 -3.90
CA ARG A 27 -9.23 9.40 -3.18
C ARG A 27 -8.30 9.69 -2.00
N ASN A 28 -7.66 8.66 -1.44
CA ASN A 28 -6.74 8.79 -0.31
C ASN A 28 -5.29 8.98 -0.79
N TYR A 29 -4.91 8.24 -1.83
CA TYR A 29 -3.57 8.27 -2.42
C TYR A 29 -3.65 8.38 -3.95
N PRO A 30 -4.06 9.57 -4.46
CA PRO A 30 -4.22 9.79 -5.90
C PRO A 30 -2.91 9.72 -6.68
N GLU A 31 -1.77 9.80 -6.00
CA GLU A 31 -0.44 9.65 -6.61
C GLU A 31 -0.16 8.22 -7.11
N VAL A 32 -0.91 7.22 -6.63
CA VAL A 32 -0.75 5.82 -7.04
C VAL A 32 -1.30 5.64 -8.45
N ASP A 33 -0.41 5.34 -9.39
CA ASP A 33 -0.75 5.09 -10.79
C ASP A 33 -1.06 3.61 -11.06
N HIS A 34 -0.31 2.71 -10.40
CA HIS A 34 -0.42 1.28 -10.64
C HIS A 34 -0.25 0.46 -9.37
N PHE A 35 -0.99 -0.66 -9.29
CA PHE A 35 -0.73 -1.70 -8.31
C PHE A 35 -0.98 -3.09 -8.88
N GLU A 36 -0.28 -4.08 -8.33
CA GLU A 36 -0.52 -5.49 -8.58
C GLU A 36 -0.41 -6.31 -7.30
N LYS A 37 -1.03 -7.50 -7.29
CA LYS A 37 -0.87 -8.47 -6.22
C LYS A 37 -0.22 -9.74 -6.77
N VAL A 38 1.01 -10.02 -6.32
CA VAL A 38 1.80 -11.17 -6.78
C VAL A 38 2.21 -11.99 -5.56
N ASN A 39 1.83 -13.28 -5.53
CA ASN A 39 2.18 -14.21 -4.45
C ASN A 39 1.86 -13.69 -3.02
N GLY A 40 0.76 -12.94 -2.86
CA GLY A 40 0.34 -12.39 -1.57
C GLY A 40 0.95 -11.03 -1.20
N VAL A 41 1.93 -10.56 -1.97
CA VAL A 41 2.52 -9.22 -1.84
C VAL A 41 1.77 -8.25 -2.74
N TYR A 42 1.37 -7.13 -2.19
CA TYR A 42 0.88 -5.97 -2.93
C TYR A 42 2.08 -5.11 -3.30
N LYS A 43 2.15 -4.74 -4.57
CA LYS A 43 3.19 -3.89 -5.14
C LYS A 43 2.53 -2.67 -5.75
N MET A 44 3.10 -1.50 -5.53
CA MET A 44 2.51 -0.22 -5.91
C MET A 44 3.56 0.72 -6.46
N TRP A 45 3.15 1.54 -7.42
CA TRP A 45 3.96 2.57 -8.04
C TRP A 45 3.18 3.88 -8.10
N ASN A 46 3.86 5.00 -7.85
CA ASN A 46 3.30 6.32 -8.12
C ASN A 46 3.72 6.87 -9.49
N GLU A 47 3.12 7.98 -9.89
CA GLU A 47 3.42 8.67 -11.16
C GLU A 47 4.90 9.09 -11.30
N ASP A 48 5.61 9.27 -10.18
CA ASP A 48 7.04 9.61 -10.13
C ASP A 48 7.96 8.37 -10.27
N GLY A 49 7.38 7.17 -10.34
CA GLY A 49 8.11 5.90 -10.46
C GLY A 49 8.67 5.37 -9.13
N GLU A 50 8.26 5.93 -7.99
CA GLU A 50 8.57 5.36 -6.68
C GLU A 50 7.84 4.03 -6.48
N TYR A 51 8.50 3.10 -5.79
CA TYR A 51 8.01 1.74 -5.54
C TYR A 51 7.77 1.50 -4.05
N PHE A 52 6.66 0.85 -3.71
CA PHE A 52 6.35 0.38 -2.37
C PHE A 52 5.69 -1.00 -2.41
N GLU A 53 5.91 -1.79 -1.36
CA GLU A 53 5.29 -3.10 -1.21
C GLU A 53 4.77 -3.33 0.21
N PHE A 54 3.71 -4.11 0.33
CA PHE A 54 3.20 -4.59 1.61
C PHE A 54 2.49 -5.94 1.47
N MET A 55 2.23 -6.59 2.59
CA MET A 55 1.47 -7.84 2.66
C MET A 55 0.20 -7.63 3.48
N LYS A 56 -0.79 -8.50 3.25
CA LYS A 56 -1.91 -8.59 4.19
C LYS A 56 -1.40 -9.14 5.51
N ARG A 57 -1.76 -8.48 6.61
CA ARG A 57 -1.51 -8.95 7.97
C ARG A 57 -2.33 -10.21 8.21
N GLU A 58 -1.65 -11.32 8.49
CA GLU A 58 -2.28 -12.56 8.92
C GLU A 58 -2.47 -12.50 10.45
N TRP A 59 -3.69 -12.74 10.92
CA TRP A 59 -3.97 -12.88 12.35
C TRP A 59 -3.82 -14.35 12.72
N SER A 60 -2.90 -14.66 13.64
CA SER A 60 -2.78 -15.97 14.28
C SER A 60 -3.64 -16.04 15.54
#